data_AF-A0A7C4M8W5-F1
#
_entry.id   AF-A0A7C4M8W5-F1
#
_cell.length_a   1.000
_cell.length_b   1.000
_cell.length_c   1.000
_cell.angle_alpha   90.00
_cell.angle_beta   90.00
_cell.angle_gamma   90.00
#
_symmetry.space_group_name_H-M   'P 1'
#
loop_
_entity.id
_entity.type
_entity.pdbx_description
1 polymer ?
#
loop_
_entity_poly.entity_id
_entity_poly.type
_entity_poly.pdbx_seq_one_letter_code
_entity_poly.pdbx_strand_id
1 'polypeptide(L)'
;MFAWIYLKDEKWVIGTGADEKPLEYVERFFNYIKEKYELRGKIIKKEGFSSTLKSTVYLGEGRILMVGDAAGLVDLYRGVGMDNAALSGRLAVKAITKAEEEGLEADYCLKA
;
A
#
# COMPACT_ATOMS: atom_id res chain seq x y z
N MET A 1 -10.28 -2.19 9.94
CA MET A 1 -9.90 -3.61 9.90
C MET A 1 -10.76 -4.32 8.86
N PHE A 2 -10.16 -4.91 7.83
CA PHE A 2 -10.89 -5.54 6.72
C PHE A 2 -10.23 -6.88 6.36
N ALA A 3 -11.02 -7.76 5.77
CA ALA A 3 -10.57 -9.06 5.26
C ALA A 3 -10.94 -9.17 3.78
N TRP A 4 -10.13 -9.91 3.03
CA TRP A 4 -10.33 -10.05 1.59
C TRP A 4 -10.06 -11.49 1.15
N ILE A 5 -10.84 -11.91 0.17
CA ILE A 5 -10.67 -13.18 -0.52
C ILE A 5 -10.90 -12.88 -2.00
N TYR A 6 -9.93 -13.23 -2.84
CA TYR A 6 -10.10 -13.11 -4.29
C TYR A 6 -9.38 -14.25 -5.00
N LEU A 7 -9.86 -14.57 -6.19
CA LEU A 7 -9.21 -15.52 -7.09
C LEU A 7 -8.28 -14.73 -8.01
N LYS A 8 -6.99 -15.08 -8.01
CA LYS A 8 -6.00 -14.54 -8.94
C LYS A 8 -5.46 -15.70 -9.76
N ASP A 9 -5.79 -15.70 -11.05
CA ASP A 9 -5.58 -16.84 -11.94
C ASP A 9 -6.22 -18.11 -11.32
N GLU A 10 -5.43 -19.15 -11.05
CA GLU A 10 -5.88 -20.39 -10.41
C GLU A 10 -5.58 -20.44 -8.89
N LYS A 11 -5.31 -19.30 -8.26
CA LYS A 11 -4.86 -19.22 -6.87
C LYS A 11 -5.80 -18.37 -6.03
N TRP A 12 -6.23 -18.92 -4.89
CA TRP A 12 -6.94 -18.14 -3.88
C TRP A 12 -5.95 -17.28 -3.10
N VAL A 13 -6.25 -15.99 -3.00
CA VAL A 13 -5.58 -15.08 -2.07
C VAL A 13 -6.55 -14.78 -0.94
N ILE A 14 -6.14 -15.12 0.27
CA ILE A 14 -6.92 -14.92 1.49
C ILE A 14 -6.07 -14.08 2.42
N GLY A 15 -6.60 -12.94 2.85
CA GLY A 15 -5.88 -12.03 3.72
C GLY A 15 -6.80 -11.24 4.62
N THR A 16 -6.18 -10.60 5.60
CA THR A 16 -6.85 -9.77 6.59
C THR A 16 -5.86 -8.78 7.16
N GLY A 17 -6.35 -7.61 7.55
CA GLY A 17 -5.60 -6.65 8.36
C GLY A 17 -5.97 -6.81 9.84
N ALA A 18 -5.05 -6.50 10.73
CA ALA A 18 -5.34 -6.29 12.14
C ALA A 18 -4.33 -5.34 12.80
N ASP A 19 -4.81 -4.51 13.72
CA ASP A 19 -3.97 -3.56 14.46
C ASP A 19 -3.17 -4.28 15.55
N GLU A 20 -3.77 -5.29 16.18
CA GLU A 20 -3.15 -6.12 17.22
C GLU A 20 -3.07 -7.58 16.78
N LYS A 21 -1.95 -8.23 17.13
CA LYS A 21 -1.72 -9.66 16.92
C LYS A 21 -2.08 -10.15 15.49
N PRO A 22 -1.56 -9.51 14.42
CA PRO A 22 -1.98 -9.79 13.05
C PRO A 22 -1.75 -11.25 12.62
N LEU A 23 -0.72 -11.91 13.18
CA LEU A 23 -0.42 -13.32 12.90
C LEU A 23 -1.48 -14.28 13.47
N GLU A 24 -1.94 -14.03 14.70
CA GLU A 24 -3.02 -14.83 15.29
C GLU A 24 -4.33 -14.62 14.52
N TYR A 25 -4.62 -13.37 14.14
CA TYR A 25 -5.85 -13.04 13.42
C TYR A 25 -5.87 -13.66 12.02
N VAL A 26 -4.77 -13.60 11.26
CA VAL A 26 -4.70 -14.21 9.92
C VAL A 26 -4.80 -15.73 9.98
N GLU A 27 -4.21 -16.38 10.98
CA GLU A 27 -4.33 -17.83 11.15
C GLU A 27 -5.77 -18.25 11.46
N ARG A 28 -6.41 -17.57 12.41
CA ARG A 28 -7.82 -17.82 12.76
C ARG A 28 -8.75 -17.59 11.57
N PHE A 29 -8.58 -16.47 10.86
CA PHE A 29 -9.40 -16.14 9.70
C PHE A 29 -9.20 -17.15 8.56
N PHE A 30 -7.95 -17.50 8.24
CA PHE A 30 -7.64 -18.48 7.21
C PHE A 30 -8.27 -19.84 7.52
N ASN A 31 -8.16 -20.33 8.75
CA ASN A 31 -8.74 -21.60 9.17
C ASN A 31 -10.28 -21.58 9.06
N TYR A 32 -10.92 -20.51 9.49
CA TYR A 32 -12.37 -20.32 9.34
C TYR A 32 -12.82 -20.39 7.87
N ILE A 33 -12.13 -19.67 6.98
CA ILE A 33 -12.46 -19.66 5.54
C ILE A 33 -12.22 -21.02 4.91
N LYS A 34 -11.11 -21.68 5.26
CA LYS A 34 -10.78 -23.02 4.76
C LYS A 34 -11.84 -24.05 5.14
N GLU A 35 -12.32 -24.02 6.38
CA GLU A 35 -13.36 -24.94 6.87
C GLU A 35 -14.72 -24.61 6.24
N LYS A 36 -15.15 -23.34 6.33
CA LYS A 36 -16.48 -22.90 5.87
C LYS A 36 -16.73 -23.14 4.38
N TYR A 37 -15.70 -22.96 3.55
CA TYR A 37 -15.80 -23.11 2.09
C TYR A 37 -15.11 -24.36 1.58
N GLU A 38 -14.72 -25.27 2.49
CA GLU A 38 -14.06 -26.54 2.18
C GLU A 38 -12.85 -26.41 1.25
N LEU A 39 -12.10 -25.30 1.33
CA LEU A 39 -10.99 -25.04 0.41
C LEU A 39 -9.94 -26.14 0.52
N ARG A 40 -9.64 -26.78 -0.62
CA ARG A 40 -8.62 -27.82 -0.76
C ARG A 40 -7.43 -27.25 -1.51
N GLY A 41 -6.22 -27.56 -1.05
CA GLY A 41 -4.99 -27.11 -1.68
C GLY A 41 -3.83 -26.99 -0.70
N LYS A 42 -2.72 -26.45 -1.19
CA LYS A 42 -1.50 -26.17 -0.42
C LYS A 42 -1.26 -24.67 -0.34
N ILE A 43 -0.79 -24.20 0.82
CA ILE A 43 -0.28 -22.83 0.96
C ILE A 43 1.03 -22.77 0.20
N ILE A 44 1.09 -21.95 -0.85
CA ILE A 44 2.32 -21.77 -1.64
C ILE A 44 3.11 -20.52 -1.26
N LYS A 45 2.46 -19.56 -0.58
CA LYS A 45 3.05 -18.28 -0.20
C LYS A 45 2.31 -17.71 1.01
N LYS A 46 3.06 -17.07 1.92
CA LYS A 46 2.55 -16.21 2.99
C LYS A 46 3.31 -14.89 2.92
N GLU A 47 2.59 -13.78 2.94
CA GLU A 47 3.15 -12.43 2.95
C GLU A 47 2.41 -11.59 3.98
N GLY A 48 3.09 -10.56 4.48
CA GLY A 48 2.52 -9.60 5.40
C GLY A 48 3.10 -8.22 5.14
N PHE A 49 2.32 -7.21 5.48
CA PHE A 49 2.74 -5.83 5.50
C PHE A 49 2.31 -5.21 6.81
N SER A 50 3.18 -4.42 7.41
CA SER A 50 2.86 -3.57 8.54
C SER A 50 3.47 -2.20 8.31
N SER A 51 2.79 -1.18 8.81
CA SER A 51 3.28 0.19 8.77
C SER A 51 3.04 0.84 10.11
N THR A 52 4.05 1.58 10.58
CA THR A 52 3.95 2.45 11.75
C THR A 52 3.50 3.86 11.38
N LEU A 53 3.25 4.13 10.08
CA LEU A 53 2.82 5.44 9.59
C LEU A 53 1.52 5.85 10.28
N LYS A 54 1.64 6.87 11.13
CA LYS A 54 0.50 7.70 11.54
C LYS A 54 0.08 8.51 10.33
N SER A 55 -1.22 8.79 10.20
CA SER A 55 -1.85 9.41 9.01
C SER A 55 -1.37 10.83 8.73
N THR A 56 -0.12 10.99 8.30
CA THR A 56 0.50 12.25 7.91
C THR A 56 1.10 12.09 6.52
N VAL A 57 0.76 13.01 5.62
CA VAL A 57 1.31 13.06 4.27
C VAL A 57 2.52 13.98 4.26
N TYR A 58 3.64 13.49 3.76
CA TYR A 58 4.84 14.28 3.51
C TYR A 58 5.33 14.03 2.10
N LEU A 59 5.26 15.05 1.24
CA LEU A 59 5.59 14.95 -0.18
C LEU A 59 7.06 15.29 -0.49
N GLY A 60 7.80 15.81 0.50
CA GLY A 60 9.19 16.24 0.33
C GLY A 60 9.42 17.73 0.62
N GLU A 61 10.68 18.13 0.46
CA GLU A 61 11.21 19.47 0.70
C GLU A 61 12.46 19.72 -0.17
N GLY A 62 12.53 20.89 -0.82
CA GLY A 62 13.61 21.26 -1.73
C GLY A 62 13.74 20.28 -2.90
N ARG A 63 14.90 19.60 -2.97
CA ARG A 63 15.24 18.62 -4.02
C ARG A 63 14.87 17.18 -3.66
N ILE A 64 14.23 16.96 -2.52
CA ILE A 64 13.84 15.62 -2.06
C ILE A 64 12.34 15.50 -2.21
N LEU A 65 11.89 14.49 -2.96
CA LEU A 65 10.47 14.15 -3.11
C LEU A 65 10.22 12.76 -2.54
N MET A 66 9.05 12.58 -1.90
CA MET A 66 8.59 11.30 -1.39
C MET A 66 7.38 10.83 -2.19
N VAL A 67 7.26 9.52 -2.42
CA VAL A 67 6.15 8.92 -3.19
C VAL A 67 5.65 7.64 -2.52
N GLY A 68 4.41 7.24 -2.86
CA GLY A 68 3.78 6.02 -2.34
C GLY A 68 3.76 5.94 -0.81
N ASP A 69 4.02 4.75 -0.27
CA ASP A 69 4.06 4.48 1.16
C ASP A 69 5.02 5.42 1.91
N ALA A 70 6.17 5.75 1.30
CA ALA A 70 7.17 6.62 1.91
C ALA A 70 6.64 8.05 2.13
N ALA A 71 5.66 8.49 1.33
CA ALA A 71 4.97 9.77 1.49
C ALA A 71 3.73 9.70 2.39
N GLY A 72 3.40 8.53 2.96
CA GLY A 72 2.18 8.34 3.74
C GLY A 72 0.91 8.25 2.89
N LEU A 73 1.01 7.87 1.62
CA LEU A 73 -0.11 7.85 0.67
C LEU A 73 -0.89 6.52 0.61
N VAL A 74 -0.76 5.66 1.62
CA VAL A 74 -1.54 4.43 1.74
C VAL A 74 -2.84 4.69 2.48
N ASP A 75 -3.97 4.31 1.87
CA ASP A 75 -5.24 4.22 2.56
C ASP A 75 -5.32 2.87 3.27
N LEU A 76 -4.95 2.86 4.54
CA LEU A 76 -4.98 1.67 5.40
C LEU A 76 -6.40 1.22 5.77
N TYR A 77 -7.42 2.09 5.59
CA TYR A 77 -8.81 1.71 5.86
C TYR A 77 -9.36 0.82 4.76
N ARG A 78 -9.06 1.14 3.50
CA ARG A 78 -9.47 0.37 2.32
C ARG A 78 -8.42 -0.64 1.84
N GLY A 79 -7.18 -0.53 2.33
CA GLY A 79 -6.07 -1.37 1.88
C GLY A 79 -5.56 -1.01 0.48
N VAL A 80 -5.73 0.24 0.05
CA VAL A 80 -5.30 0.70 -1.29
C VAL A 80 -4.10 1.63 -1.16
N GLY A 81 -3.17 1.54 -2.11
CA GLY A 81 -1.93 2.33 -2.08
C GLY A 81 -1.11 2.22 -3.36
N MET A 82 -1.26 1.13 -4.13
CA MET A 82 -0.56 0.95 -5.40
C MET A 82 -0.88 2.06 -6.41
N ASP A 83 -2.16 2.44 -6.55
CA ASP A 83 -2.57 3.52 -7.45
C ASP A 83 -2.00 4.87 -7.02
N ASN A 84 -1.99 5.13 -5.71
CA ASN A 84 -1.41 6.35 -5.15
C ASN A 84 0.11 6.39 -5.33
N ALA A 85 0.80 5.25 -5.19
CA ALA A 85 2.23 5.14 -5.46
C ALA A 85 2.55 5.42 -6.94
N ALA A 86 1.79 4.84 -7.86
CA ALA A 86 1.96 5.08 -9.29
C ALA A 86 1.67 6.55 -9.66
N LEU A 87 0.58 7.11 -9.14
CA LEU A 87 0.18 8.49 -9.40
C LEU A 87 1.20 9.48 -8.83
N SER A 88 1.60 9.31 -7.57
CA SER A 88 2.60 10.18 -6.94
C SER A 88 3.96 10.10 -7.63
N GLY A 89 4.38 8.92 -8.09
CA GLY A 89 5.58 8.76 -8.93
C GLY A 89 5.51 9.59 -10.22
N ARG A 90 4.38 9.54 -10.93
CA ARG A 90 4.17 10.35 -12.14
C ARG A 90 4.19 11.85 -11.84
N LEU A 91 3.60 12.28 -10.73
CA LEU A 91 3.60 13.68 -10.32
C LEU A 91 5.00 14.17 -9.92
N ALA A 92 5.77 13.34 -9.22
CA ALA A 92 7.15 13.64 -8.85
C ALA A 92 8.02 13.88 -10.10
N VAL A 93 7.91 13.02 -11.12
CA VAL A 93 8.64 13.22 -12.38
C VAL A 93 8.27 14.53 -13.06
N LYS A 94 6.97 14.86 -13.14
CA LYS A 94 6.53 16.15 -13.70
C LYS A 94 7.10 17.34 -12.93
N ALA A 95 7.12 17.25 -11.61
CA ALA A 95 7.66 18.30 -10.75
C ALA A 95 9.18 18.48 -10.97
N ILE A 96 9.93 17.37 -11.11
CA ILE A 96 11.37 17.40 -11.42
C ILE A 96 11.60 18.06 -12.78
N THR A 97 10.90 17.63 -13.83
CA THR A 97 11.07 18.21 -15.17
C THR A 97 10.77 19.71 -15.18
N LYS A 98 9.68 20.13 -14.54
CA LYS A 98 9.33 21.55 -14.43
C LYS A 98 10.38 22.34 -13.64
N ALA A 99 10.88 21.78 -12.54
CA ALA A 99 11.91 22.42 -11.72
C ALA A 99 13.22 22.61 -12.49
N GLU A 100 13.60 21.64 -13.32
CA GLU A 100 14.76 21.75 -14.22
C GLU A 100 14.57 22.83 -15.29
N GLU A 101 13.38 22.92 -15.90
CA GLU A 101 13.06 23.93 -16.92
C GLU A 101 13.03 25.36 -16.36
N GLU A 102 12.47 25.53 -15.16
CA GLU A 102 12.24 26.85 -14.55
C GLU A 102 13.34 27.28 -13.57
N GLY A 103 14.33 26.41 -13.29
CA GLY A 103 15.38 26.67 -12.29
C GLY A 103 14.85 26.76 -10.86
N LEU A 104 13.77 26.03 -10.56
CA LEU A 104 13.09 26.01 -9.26
C LEU A 104 13.47 24.76 -8.46
N GLU A 105 13.00 24.70 -7.20
CA GLU A 105 13.09 23.51 -6.37
C GLU A 105 11.91 22.56 -6.66
N ALA A 106 12.17 21.24 -6.61
CA ALA A 106 11.22 20.24 -7.09
C ALA A 106 9.92 20.18 -6.26
N ASP A 107 10.01 20.44 -4.95
CA ASP A 107 8.83 20.43 -4.08
C ASP A 107 7.88 21.60 -4.35
N TYR A 108 8.39 22.74 -4.82
CA TYR A 108 7.58 23.89 -5.24
C TYR A 108 6.71 23.54 -6.45
N CYS A 109 7.29 22.84 -7.43
CA CYS A 109 6.60 22.38 -8.63
C CYS A 109 5.59 21.24 -8.37
N LEU A 110 5.66 20.59 -7.21
CA LEU A 110 4.71 19.55 -6.80
C LEU A 110 3.48 20.11 -6.07
N LYS A 111 3.62 21.29 -5.44
CA LYS A 111 2.57 21.94 -4.63
C LYS A 111 1.79 23.04 -5.39
N ALA A 112 2.32 23.48 -6.53
CA ALA A 112 1.74 24.52 -7.41
C ALA A 112 0.76 23.92 -8.44
#